data_AF-A0A6J6UJ10-F1
#
_entry.id   AF-A0A6J6UJ10-F1
#
_cell.length_a   1.000
_cell.length_b   1.000
_cell.length_c   1.000
_cell.angle_alpha   90.00
_cell.angle_beta   90.00
_cell.angle_gamma   90.00
#
_symmetry.space_group_name_H-M   'P 1'
#
loop_
_entity.id
_entity.type
_entity.pdbx_description
1 polymer ?
#
loop_
_entity_poly.entity_id
_entity_poly.type
_entity_poly.pdbx_seq_one_letter_code
_entity_poly.pdbx_strand_id
1 'polypeptide(L)'
;MISRRRFITGAIAIAGGGSVVGSVASCSGGSSPSNMAALTDLQIVQRFPQVLVPGNIRIPISLANNDGLLAVDGAIELPETLTANIVNAETGEVVVGPITAQRHDAGLSIPYYPFRANVEEVGIYSIVLDGGSPDGAGIQIMDPSQISIPLVGAALPPFDTPTVDNNRGVNPICTYLPAACSLHNITLTDALALGKPVAYLVGTPAHCSTGTCSPALEALLQVSEKLADSMTFIHAEIYTDDTATVVAPAVEALNMTYEPALFITDAQGIVVERLDAVFDADEINEVLVTLGLQ
;
A
#
# COMPACT_ATOMS: atom_id res chain seq x y z
N MET A 1 -18.55 23.46 -24.93
CA MET A 1 -17.60 24.51 -24.52
C MET A 1 -18.37 25.58 -23.75
N ILE A 2 -17.98 25.86 -22.51
CA ILE A 2 -17.84 27.21 -21.91
C ILE A 2 -17.49 27.00 -20.43
N SER A 3 -16.26 27.39 -20.13
CA SER A 3 -15.66 27.58 -18.81
C SER A 3 -16.43 28.62 -18.00
N ARG A 4 -16.58 28.39 -16.69
CA ARG A 4 -17.08 29.38 -15.73
C ARG A 4 -15.99 29.75 -14.73
N ARG A 5 -15.14 30.71 -15.13
CA ARG A 5 -14.49 31.64 -14.19
C ARG A 5 -15.54 32.62 -13.67
N ARG A 6 -15.58 32.83 -12.35
CA ARG A 6 -15.59 34.14 -11.67
C ARG A 6 -16.03 33.96 -10.21
N PHE A 7 -15.06 33.95 -9.30
CA PHE A 7 -15.30 34.31 -7.92
C PHE A 7 -14.95 35.78 -7.73
N ILE A 8 -15.82 36.45 -6.98
CA ILE A 8 -15.97 37.89 -6.85
C ILE A 8 -15.00 38.45 -5.81
N THR A 9 -14.40 39.58 -6.18
CA THR A 9 -13.62 40.51 -5.37
C THR A 9 -14.47 41.15 -4.27
N GLY A 10 -13.92 41.26 -3.05
CA GLY A 10 -14.44 42.10 -1.97
C GLY A 10 -13.28 42.83 -1.28
N ALA A 11 -13.28 44.16 -1.39
CA ALA A 11 -12.20 45.06 -0.98
C ALA A 11 -12.48 45.71 0.38
N ILE A 12 -11.44 46.05 1.16
CA ILE A 12 -11.41 47.22 2.06
C ILE A 12 -10.01 47.84 2.04
N ALA A 13 -9.94 49.14 1.71
CA ALA A 13 -8.80 50.04 1.86
C ALA A 13 -8.84 50.70 3.27
N ILE A 14 -7.77 51.25 3.86
CA ILE A 14 -7.32 52.64 3.65
C ILE A 14 -6.08 52.93 4.54
N ALA A 15 -5.10 53.61 3.91
CA ALA A 15 -4.16 54.67 4.34
C ALA A 15 -3.28 54.63 5.62
N GLY A 16 -2.08 55.22 5.44
CA GLY A 16 -1.52 56.21 6.38
C GLY A 16 -0.08 55.96 6.80
N GLY A 17 0.85 56.83 6.39
CA GLY A 17 2.29 56.71 6.71
C GLY A 17 2.72 57.32 8.05
N GLY A 18 4.02 57.20 8.35
CA GLY A 18 4.69 57.89 9.47
C GLY A 18 5.95 57.16 9.96
N SER A 19 7.04 57.90 10.12
CA SER A 19 8.42 57.43 10.25
C SER A 19 8.92 57.21 11.69
N VAL A 20 9.96 56.34 11.80
CA VAL A 20 11.11 56.26 12.75
C VAL A 20 10.92 56.17 14.28
N VAL A 21 11.60 55.17 14.87
CA VAL A 21 12.72 55.18 15.86
C VAL A 21 12.63 53.92 16.73
N GLY A 22 13.78 53.30 17.02
CA GLY A 22 13.92 51.96 17.57
C GLY A 22 13.69 51.79 19.08
N SER A 23 13.77 50.54 19.55
CA SER A 23 14.72 50.07 20.58
C SER A 23 14.43 48.62 21.01
N VAL A 24 15.52 47.86 21.15
CA VAL A 24 15.83 46.76 22.08
C VAL A 24 14.95 45.48 22.19
N ALA A 25 15.65 44.37 21.91
CA ALA A 25 15.59 43.05 22.51
C ALA A 25 14.40 42.68 23.40
N SER A 26 13.67 41.65 22.95
CA SER A 26 13.07 40.65 23.83
C SER A 26 13.37 39.27 23.25
N CYS A 27 14.20 38.51 23.94
CA CYS A 27 14.30 37.07 23.74
C CYS A 27 13.07 36.43 24.40
N SER A 28 11.97 36.32 23.67
CA SER A 28 10.91 35.39 24.03
C SER A 28 11.18 34.08 23.31
N GLY A 29 11.47 33.04 24.07
CA GLY A 29 11.56 31.67 23.58
C GLY A 29 10.32 31.34 22.77
N GLY A 30 10.49 31.27 21.46
CA GLY A 30 9.49 30.72 20.57
C GLY A 30 9.47 29.22 20.80
N SER A 31 8.46 28.74 21.52
CA SER A 31 7.95 27.41 21.23
C SER A 31 7.51 27.48 19.77
N SER A 32 8.29 26.86 18.89
CA SER A 32 7.83 26.59 17.52
C SER A 32 6.44 25.98 17.62
N PRO A 33 5.46 26.39 16.80
CA PRO A 33 4.24 25.61 16.66
C PRO A 33 4.67 24.19 16.33
N SER A 34 4.33 23.22 17.17
CA SER A 34 4.45 21.83 16.78
C SER A 34 3.54 21.65 15.57
N ASN A 35 4.12 21.39 14.39
CA ASN A 35 3.37 21.12 13.16
C ASN A 35 2.67 19.73 13.20
N MET A 36 2.58 19.12 14.37
CA MET A 36 1.82 17.91 14.65
C MET A 36 0.33 18.27 14.66
N ALA A 37 -0.42 17.75 13.70
CA ALA A 37 -1.87 17.76 13.78
C ALA A 37 -2.32 16.80 14.89
N ALA A 38 -3.41 17.14 15.58
CA ALA A 38 -4.07 16.17 16.45
C ALA A 38 -4.61 15.03 15.58
N LEU A 39 -4.35 13.77 15.97
CA LEU A 39 -4.85 12.60 15.23
C LEU A 39 -6.39 12.59 15.12
N THR A 40 -7.09 13.27 16.04
CA THR A 40 -8.55 13.48 15.98
C THR A 40 -9.03 14.23 14.74
N ASP A 41 -8.17 15.06 14.15
CA ASP A 41 -8.48 15.88 12.97
C ASP A 41 -8.10 15.18 11.65
N LEU A 42 -7.48 14.00 11.75
CA LEU A 42 -7.04 13.21 10.61
C LEU A 42 -8.01 12.08 10.30
N GLN A 43 -8.10 11.76 9.02
CA GLN A 43 -8.88 10.64 8.51
C GLN A 43 -7.97 9.44 8.23
N ILE A 44 -8.45 8.25 8.58
CA ILE A 44 -7.80 7.00 8.21
C ILE A 44 -8.18 6.66 6.77
N VAL A 45 -7.19 6.48 5.91
CA VAL A 45 -7.37 5.95 4.55
C VAL A 45 -6.95 4.49 4.53
N GLN A 46 -7.91 3.61 4.28
CA GLN A 46 -7.67 2.18 4.12
C GLN A 46 -6.82 1.93 2.87
N ARG A 47 -5.75 1.15 3.01
CA ARG A 47 -4.86 0.77 1.91
C ARG A 47 -4.88 -0.74 1.68
N PHE A 48 -6.02 -1.38 1.86
CA PHE A 48 -6.19 -2.83 1.69
C PHE A 48 -7.50 -3.18 0.98
N PRO A 49 -7.53 -4.29 0.21
CA PRO A 49 -8.74 -4.84 -0.36
C PRO A 49 -9.62 -5.54 0.69
N GLN A 50 -10.92 -5.63 0.43
CA GLN A 50 -11.87 -6.38 1.27
C GLN A 50 -11.84 -7.87 0.92
N VAL A 51 -10.70 -8.53 1.17
CA VAL A 51 -10.50 -9.98 1.00
C VAL A 51 -9.85 -10.60 2.24
N LEU A 52 -9.92 -9.91 3.37
CA LEU A 52 -9.39 -10.38 4.64
C LEU A 52 -10.23 -11.54 5.16
N VAL A 53 -9.56 -12.56 5.70
CA VAL A 53 -10.16 -13.77 6.26
C VAL A 53 -9.64 -14.00 7.66
N PRO A 54 -10.28 -14.86 8.48
CA PRO A 54 -9.80 -15.17 9.81
C PRO A 54 -8.33 -15.60 9.84
N GLY A 55 -7.58 -15.09 10.81
CA GLY A 55 -6.16 -15.35 11.01
C GLY A 55 -5.35 -14.08 11.23
N ASN A 56 -4.06 -14.13 10.89
CA ASN A 56 -3.16 -12.98 10.96
C ASN A 56 -3.40 -12.07 9.75
N ILE A 57 -4.12 -10.98 9.96
CA ILE A 57 -4.50 -10.02 8.91
C ILE A 57 -3.53 -8.84 8.88
N ARG A 58 -3.33 -8.28 7.68
CA ARG A 58 -2.53 -7.09 7.42
C ARG A 58 -3.45 -5.92 7.06
N ILE A 59 -3.35 -4.82 7.80
CA ILE A 59 -4.22 -3.63 7.72
C ILE A 59 -3.33 -2.39 7.49
N PRO A 60 -2.77 -2.19 6.29
CA PRO A 60 -2.09 -0.96 5.94
C PRO A 60 -3.06 0.22 5.92
N ILE A 61 -2.67 1.31 6.58
CA ILE A 61 -3.42 2.57 6.54
C ILE A 61 -2.50 3.75 6.19
N SER A 62 -3.03 4.76 5.54
CA SER A 62 -2.42 6.09 5.43
C SER A 62 -3.27 7.11 6.20
N LEU A 63 -2.70 8.29 6.48
CA LEU A 63 -3.43 9.39 7.08
C LEU A 63 -3.75 10.46 6.03
N ALA A 64 -4.91 11.10 6.16
CA ALA A 64 -5.35 12.20 5.30
C ALA A 64 -5.94 13.34 6.13
N ASN A 65 -5.95 14.54 5.54
CA ASN A 65 -6.70 15.69 6.02
C ASN A 65 -7.66 16.18 4.92
N ASN A 66 -8.23 17.38 5.08
CA ASN A 66 -9.14 17.97 4.10
C ASN A 66 -8.50 18.25 2.72
N ASP A 67 -7.17 18.36 2.65
CA ASP A 67 -6.42 18.60 1.42
C ASP A 67 -6.01 17.30 0.70
N GLY A 68 -6.15 16.15 1.38
CA GLY A 68 -5.87 14.82 0.84
C GLY A 68 -4.92 13.99 1.71
N LEU A 69 -4.29 12.99 1.09
CA LEU A 69 -3.31 12.12 1.74
C LEU A 69 -2.09 12.93 2.22
N LEU A 70 -1.63 12.63 3.43
CA LEU A 70 -0.45 13.28 4.00
C LEU A 70 0.82 12.67 3.43
N ALA A 71 1.72 13.53 2.94
CA ALA A 71 3.01 13.12 2.38
C ALA A 71 4.13 13.17 3.44
N VAL A 72 5.19 12.39 3.22
CA VAL A 72 6.38 12.35 4.09
C VAL A 72 7.04 13.73 4.22
N ASP A 73 7.11 14.48 3.13
CA ASP A 73 7.67 15.84 3.03
C ASP A 73 6.61 16.93 3.15
N GLY A 74 5.42 16.58 3.68
CA GLY A 74 4.30 17.47 3.87
C GLY A 74 4.47 18.49 5.00
N ALA A 75 3.50 19.40 5.12
CA ALA A 75 3.48 20.42 6.17
C ALA A 75 3.15 19.87 7.57
N ILE A 76 2.49 18.71 7.64
CA ILE A 76 2.10 18.04 8.88
C ILE A 76 3.13 16.95 9.16
N GLU A 77 3.73 16.99 10.34
CA GLU A 77 4.66 15.95 10.78
C GLU A 77 3.89 14.67 11.14
N LEU A 78 4.35 13.54 10.62
CA LEU A 78 3.72 12.24 10.79
C LEU A 78 4.44 11.42 11.86
N PRO A 79 3.74 10.75 12.79
CA PRO A 79 4.37 9.89 13.79
C PRO A 79 5.23 8.79 13.16
N GLU A 80 6.33 8.40 13.81
CA GLU A 80 7.08 7.20 13.40
C GLU A 80 6.31 5.91 13.71
N THR A 81 5.48 5.93 14.75
CA THR A 81 4.68 4.79 15.19
C THR A 81 3.26 5.23 15.47
N LEU A 82 2.28 4.41 15.06
CA LEU A 82 0.89 4.54 15.48
C LEU A 82 0.50 3.37 16.39
N THR A 83 -0.39 3.65 17.35
CA THR A 83 -1.02 2.65 18.20
C THR A 83 -2.51 2.59 17.88
N ALA A 84 -3.08 1.38 17.85
CA ALA A 84 -4.49 1.18 17.53
C ALA A 84 -5.10 0.04 18.33
N ASN A 85 -6.43 -0.02 18.31
CA ASN A 85 -7.22 -1.16 18.73
C ASN A 85 -8.15 -1.58 17.58
N ILE A 86 -8.42 -2.87 17.46
CA ILE A 86 -9.51 -3.41 16.64
C ILE A 86 -10.72 -3.59 17.55
N VAL A 87 -11.81 -2.94 17.20
CA VAL A 87 -13.09 -3.02 17.90
C VAL A 87 -14.13 -3.72 17.04
N ASN A 88 -14.98 -4.53 17.66
CA ASN A 88 -16.15 -5.09 16.99
C ASN A 88 -17.14 -3.95 16.69
N ALA A 89 -17.56 -3.82 15.42
CA ALA A 89 -18.39 -2.70 14.99
C ALA A 89 -19.84 -2.75 15.52
N GLU A 90 -20.32 -3.92 15.94
CA GLU A 90 -21.66 -4.11 16.50
C GLU A 90 -21.69 -3.90 18.02
N THR A 91 -20.72 -4.47 18.74
CA THR A 91 -20.69 -4.44 20.22
C THR A 91 -19.88 -3.28 20.79
N GLY A 92 -18.96 -2.71 20.01
CA GLY A 92 -17.98 -1.73 20.48
C GLY A 92 -16.88 -2.30 21.37
N GLU A 93 -16.81 -3.63 21.53
CA GLU A 93 -15.80 -4.30 22.35
C GLU A 93 -14.44 -4.31 21.64
N VAL A 94 -13.36 -4.09 22.38
CA VAL A 94 -11.99 -4.25 21.87
C VAL A 94 -11.68 -5.74 21.71
N VAL A 95 -11.49 -6.17 20.48
CA VAL A 95 -11.20 -7.56 20.11
C VAL A 95 -9.69 -7.81 20.09
N VAL A 96 -8.91 -6.83 19.61
CA VAL A 96 -7.44 -6.90 19.57
C VAL A 96 -6.88 -5.54 19.95
N GLY A 97 -5.93 -5.49 20.87
CA GLY A 97 -5.17 -4.27 21.15
C GLY A 97 -4.62 -4.20 22.57
N PRO A 98 -3.72 -3.23 22.83
CA PRO A 98 -3.17 -2.29 21.86
C PRO A 98 -2.20 -2.98 20.88
N ILE A 99 -2.26 -2.60 19.60
CA ILE A 99 -1.30 -3.00 18.56
C ILE A 99 -0.58 -1.76 18.02
N THR A 100 0.64 -1.94 17.53
CA THR A 100 1.47 -0.85 17.00
C THR A 100 1.94 -1.16 15.59
N ALA A 101 2.06 -0.13 14.76
CA ALA A 101 2.68 -0.22 13.44
C ALA A 101 3.70 0.91 13.27
N GLN A 102 4.88 0.56 12.76
CA GLN A 102 5.87 1.54 12.34
C GLN A 102 5.45 2.18 11.01
N ARG A 103 5.92 3.39 10.77
CA ARG A 103 5.73 4.08 9.49
C ARG A 103 6.64 3.45 8.45
N HIS A 104 6.05 3.08 7.32
CA HIS A 104 6.75 2.65 6.13
C HIS A 104 6.67 3.76 5.06
N ASP A 105 7.83 4.19 4.58
CA ASP A 105 7.97 5.27 3.61
C ASP A 105 9.14 5.08 2.62
N ALA A 106 9.74 3.88 2.57
CA ALA A 106 10.90 3.63 1.72
C ALA A 106 10.51 3.72 0.23
N GLY A 107 10.96 4.79 -0.43
CA GLY A 107 10.63 5.06 -1.84
C GLY A 107 9.20 5.56 -2.08
N LEU A 108 8.48 5.97 -1.02
CA LEU A 108 7.09 6.40 -1.10
C LEU A 108 6.94 7.88 -0.74
N SER A 109 6.09 8.59 -1.49
CA SER A 109 5.69 9.95 -1.14
C SER A 109 4.60 10.00 -0.07
N ILE A 110 3.69 9.01 -0.09
CA ILE A 110 2.64 8.83 0.91
C ILE A 110 2.99 7.63 1.77
N PRO A 111 3.27 7.81 3.07
CA PRO A 111 3.60 6.71 3.95
C PRO A 111 2.37 5.88 4.30
N TYR A 112 2.62 4.69 4.84
CA TYR A 112 1.59 3.81 5.38
C TYR A 112 2.06 3.15 6.68
N TYR A 113 1.11 2.59 7.43
CA TYR A 113 1.34 1.88 8.67
C TYR A 113 0.70 0.49 8.56
N PRO A 114 1.49 -0.58 8.32
CA PRO A 114 0.97 -1.94 8.14
C PRO A 114 0.66 -2.60 9.49
N PHE A 115 -0.50 -2.29 10.07
CA PHE A 115 -0.94 -2.98 11.28
C PHE A 115 -1.13 -4.46 11.01
N ARG A 116 -0.73 -5.29 11.97
CA ARG A 116 -0.98 -6.73 11.95
C ARG A 116 -1.73 -7.14 13.21
N ALA A 117 -2.71 -8.02 13.03
CA ALA A 117 -3.56 -8.50 14.10
C ALA A 117 -4.04 -9.91 13.81
N ASN A 118 -4.25 -10.70 14.86
CA ASN A 118 -4.93 -11.98 14.73
C ASN A 118 -6.43 -11.81 15.04
N VAL A 119 -7.30 -12.02 14.06
CA VAL A 119 -8.76 -11.95 14.21
C VAL A 119 -9.34 -13.28 13.75
N GLU A 120 -9.93 -14.04 14.65
CA GLU A 120 -10.35 -15.43 14.40
C GLU A 120 -11.79 -15.55 13.87
N GLU A 121 -12.59 -14.50 13.95
CA GLU A 121 -14.01 -14.53 13.62
C GLU A 121 -14.34 -13.71 12.37
N VAL A 122 -15.28 -14.23 11.59
CA VAL A 122 -15.92 -13.49 10.48
C VAL A 122 -16.79 -12.40 11.08
N GLY A 123 -16.69 -11.19 10.55
CA GLY A 123 -17.43 -10.05 11.11
C GLY A 123 -17.00 -8.70 10.56
N ILE A 124 -17.65 -7.66 11.08
CA ILE A 124 -17.32 -6.26 10.79
C ILE A 124 -16.67 -5.67 12.04
N TYR A 125 -15.51 -5.08 11.85
CA TYR A 125 -14.70 -4.46 12.88
C TYR A 125 -14.33 -3.04 12.44
N SER A 126 -13.73 -2.28 13.34
CA SER A 126 -13.05 -1.02 13.01
C SER A 126 -11.67 -0.98 13.65
N ILE A 127 -10.68 -0.46 12.94
CA ILE A 127 -9.41 -0.04 13.52
C ILE A 127 -9.55 1.40 14.04
N VAL A 128 -9.29 1.60 15.32
CA VAL A 128 -9.36 2.90 16.00
C VAL A 128 -7.97 3.26 16.52
N LEU A 129 -7.43 4.37 16.03
CA LEU A 129 -6.13 4.88 16.47
C LEU A 129 -6.22 5.51 17.86
N ASP A 130 -5.19 5.32 18.68
CA ASP A 130 -5.03 6.05 19.92
C ASP A 130 -4.88 7.55 19.63
N GLY A 131 -5.67 8.38 20.31
CA GLY A 131 -5.80 9.81 20.03
C GLY A 131 -6.47 10.18 18.70
N GLY A 132 -6.99 9.20 17.93
CA GLY A 132 -7.72 9.42 16.68
C GLY A 132 -9.23 9.58 16.86
N SER A 133 -9.95 9.69 15.73
CA SER A 133 -11.42 9.65 15.74
C SER A 133 -11.93 8.31 16.28
N PRO A 134 -12.96 8.30 17.17
CA PRO A 134 -13.52 7.07 17.71
C PRO A 134 -14.24 6.22 16.66
N ASP A 135 -14.61 6.79 15.51
CA ASP A 135 -15.28 6.06 14.43
C ASP A 135 -14.33 5.07 13.73
N GLY A 136 -13.02 5.34 13.75
CA GLY A 136 -12.00 4.49 13.13
C GLY A 136 -12.17 4.30 11.62
N ALA A 137 -11.66 3.18 11.11
CA ALA A 137 -11.90 2.71 9.74
C ALA A 137 -12.38 1.26 9.75
N GLY A 138 -13.37 0.95 8.92
CA GLY A 138 -13.98 -0.39 8.88
C GLY A 138 -13.01 -1.49 8.45
N ILE A 139 -13.25 -2.71 8.90
CA ILE A 139 -12.53 -3.90 8.50
C ILE A 139 -13.58 -4.99 8.35
N GLN A 140 -13.65 -5.62 7.17
CA GLN A 140 -14.51 -6.77 6.97
C GLN A 140 -13.66 -8.04 6.94
N ILE A 141 -13.92 -8.94 7.89
CA ILE A 141 -13.38 -10.30 7.86
C ILE A 141 -14.43 -11.19 7.22
N MET A 142 -14.09 -11.78 6.09
CA MET A 142 -14.98 -12.57 5.25
C MET A 142 -14.79 -14.07 5.49
N ASP A 143 -15.82 -14.85 5.16
CA ASP A 143 -15.70 -16.30 5.12
C ASP A 143 -14.68 -16.70 4.03
N PRO A 144 -13.64 -17.51 4.35
CA PRO A 144 -12.65 -17.94 3.38
C PRO A 144 -13.24 -18.56 2.11
N SER A 145 -14.40 -19.22 2.20
CA SER A 145 -15.09 -19.82 1.06
C SER A 145 -15.63 -18.80 0.04
N GLN A 146 -15.73 -17.53 0.43
CA GLN A 146 -16.13 -16.42 -0.44
C GLN A 146 -14.95 -15.75 -1.14
N ILE A 147 -13.72 -16.11 -0.78
CA ILE A 147 -12.49 -15.53 -1.34
C ILE A 147 -11.90 -16.50 -2.36
N SER A 148 -11.81 -16.06 -3.61
CA SER A 148 -11.28 -16.88 -4.70
C SER A 148 -9.81 -16.61 -5.03
N ILE A 149 -9.27 -15.47 -4.60
CA ILE A 149 -7.85 -15.16 -4.75
C ILE A 149 -7.03 -16.04 -3.77
N PRO A 150 -5.83 -16.54 -4.14
CA PRO A 150 -5.06 -17.43 -3.27
C PRO A 150 -4.81 -16.82 -1.88
N LEU A 151 -5.15 -17.56 -0.84
CA LEU A 151 -4.97 -17.15 0.56
C LEU A 151 -3.60 -17.62 1.08
N VAL A 152 -3.12 -16.98 2.14
CA VAL A 152 -1.97 -17.48 2.91
C VAL A 152 -2.27 -18.91 3.39
N GLY A 153 -1.30 -19.82 3.23
CA GLY A 153 -1.42 -21.24 3.50
C GLY A 153 -1.93 -22.08 2.32
N ALA A 154 -2.42 -21.46 1.24
CA ALA A 154 -2.82 -22.18 0.03
C ALA A 154 -1.65 -22.29 -0.96
N ALA A 155 -1.67 -23.30 -1.84
CA ALA A 155 -0.77 -23.35 -2.98
C ALA A 155 -1.08 -22.22 -3.96
N LEU A 156 -0.05 -21.53 -4.44
CA LEU A 156 -0.20 -20.54 -5.51
C LEU A 156 -0.47 -21.29 -6.83
N PRO A 157 -1.60 -21.03 -7.52
CA PRO A 157 -1.91 -21.71 -8.77
C PRO A 157 -0.82 -21.42 -9.82
N PRO A 158 -0.27 -22.45 -10.49
CA PRO A 158 0.68 -22.24 -11.57
C PRO A 158 -0.01 -21.54 -12.74
N PHE A 159 0.68 -20.59 -13.35
CA PHE A 159 0.19 -19.84 -14.48
C PHE A 159 1.35 -19.49 -15.42
N ASP A 160 1.12 -19.69 -16.71
CA ASP A 160 2.10 -19.35 -17.75
C ASP A 160 2.08 -17.83 -18.00
N THR A 161 2.75 -17.07 -17.14
CA THR A 161 2.86 -15.61 -17.28
C THR A 161 3.50 -15.21 -18.62
N PRO A 162 3.13 -14.04 -19.18
CA PRO A 162 3.86 -13.43 -20.29
C PRO A 162 5.36 -13.33 -19.98
N THR A 163 6.18 -13.55 -21.00
CA THR A 163 7.64 -13.47 -20.93
C THR A 163 8.18 -12.73 -22.15
N VAL A 164 9.48 -12.38 -22.11
CA VAL A 164 10.18 -11.80 -23.26
C VAL A 164 10.18 -12.72 -24.49
N ASP A 165 10.22 -14.04 -24.29
CA ASP A 165 10.25 -15.04 -25.36
C ASP A 165 8.85 -15.36 -25.91
N ASN A 166 7.83 -15.26 -25.06
CA ASN A 166 6.44 -15.45 -25.44
C ASN A 166 5.54 -14.53 -24.61
N ASN A 167 5.02 -13.49 -25.26
CA ASN A 167 4.20 -12.47 -24.64
C ASN A 167 2.76 -12.94 -24.33
N ARG A 168 2.34 -14.08 -24.88
CA ARG A 168 1.02 -14.71 -24.65
C ARG A 168 -0.17 -13.75 -24.82
N GLY A 169 -0.06 -12.85 -25.80
CA GLY A 169 -1.11 -11.87 -26.11
C GLY A 169 -1.12 -10.62 -25.23
N VAL A 170 -0.11 -10.43 -24.38
CA VAL A 170 0.08 -9.22 -23.58
C VAL A 170 1.17 -8.35 -24.22
N ASN A 171 0.84 -7.13 -24.63
CA ASN A 171 1.78 -6.22 -25.30
C ASN A 171 1.49 -4.74 -24.97
N PRO A 172 2.39 -4.03 -24.26
CA PRO A 172 3.67 -4.53 -23.75
C PRO A 172 3.49 -5.53 -22.61
N ILE A 173 4.44 -6.45 -22.44
CA ILE A 173 4.47 -7.37 -21.27
C ILE A 173 4.76 -6.63 -19.95
N CYS A 174 5.26 -5.39 -20.05
CA CYS A 174 5.60 -4.55 -18.93
C CYS A 174 5.43 -3.08 -19.32
N THR A 175 4.60 -2.37 -18.58
CA THR A 175 4.31 -0.94 -18.75
C THR A 175 5.23 -0.06 -17.91
N TYR A 176 6.15 -0.65 -17.13
CA TYR A 176 7.16 0.08 -16.38
C TYR A 176 8.10 0.87 -17.31
N LEU A 177 8.43 2.10 -16.91
CA LEU A 177 9.24 3.04 -17.67
C LEU A 177 10.52 3.41 -16.90
N PRO A 178 11.63 3.73 -17.59
CA PRO A 178 11.75 3.94 -19.04
C PRO A 178 11.94 2.66 -19.87
N ALA A 179 12.14 1.51 -19.23
CA ALA A 179 12.28 0.22 -19.89
C ALA A 179 11.55 -0.86 -19.11
N ALA A 180 11.14 -1.92 -19.80
CA ALA A 180 10.54 -3.10 -19.19
C ALA A 180 11.43 -3.65 -18.06
N CYS A 181 10.82 -3.99 -16.93
CA CYS A 181 11.52 -4.57 -15.79
C CYS A 181 12.11 -5.96 -16.12
N SER A 182 13.10 -6.41 -15.33
CA SER A 182 13.83 -7.68 -15.55
C SER A 182 13.05 -8.95 -15.17
N LEU A 183 11.83 -8.83 -14.63
CA LEU A 183 11.06 -9.92 -14.03
C LEU A 183 10.18 -10.73 -15.02
N HIS A 184 10.62 -10.84 -16.29
CA HIS A 184 9.85 -11.41 -17.41
C HIS A 184 10.58 -12.55 -18.14
N ASN A 185 11.53 -13.22 -17.47
CA ASN A 185 12.39 -14.24 -18.09
C ASN A 185 11.90 -15.67 -17.92
N ILE A 186 10.91 -15.91 -17.06
CA ILE A 186 10.40 -17.23 -16.72
C ILE A 186 8.91 -17.13 -16.40
N THR A 187 8.16 -18.20 -16.66
CA THR A 187 6.76 -18.28 -16.27
C THR A 187 6.59 -18.55 -14.77
N LEU A 188 5.44 -18.20 -14.18
CA LEU A 188 5.12 -18.62 -12.80
C LEU A 188 5.07 -20.15 -12.67
N THR A 189 4.51 -20.85 -13.65
CA THR A 189 4.51 -22.33 -13.70
C THR A 189 5.92 -22.90 -13.53
N ASP A 190 6.88 -22.42 -14.34
CA ASP A 190 8.24 -22.94 -14.33
C ASP A 190 8.98 -22.52 -13.05
N ALA A 191 8.76 -21.30 -12.56
CA ALA A 191 9.37 -20.82 -11.32
C ALA A 191 8.96 -21.64 -10.10
N LEU A 192 7.66 -21.96 -9.97
CA LEU A 192 7.15 -22.81 -8.88
C LEU A 192 7.73 -24.24 -8.95
N ALA A 193 8.16 -24.69 -10.13
CA ALA A 193 8.79 -26.01 -10.30
C ALA A 193 10.28 -26.03 -9.92
N LEU A 194 10.93 -24.88 -9.68
CA LEU A 194 12.37 -24.80 -9.35
C LEU A 194 12.70 -25.24 -7.91
N GLY A 195 11.69 -25.41 -7.04
CA GLY A 195 11.91 -25.73 -5.62
C GLY A 195 12.57 -24.57 -4.86
N LYS A 196 12.33 -23.32 -5.28
CA LYS A 196 12.76 -22.10 -4.63
C LYS A 196 11.54 -21.25 -4.27
N PRO A 197 11.61 -20.41 -3.23
CA PRO A 197 10.61 -19.37 -2.98
C PRO A 197 10.36 -18.51 -4.23
N VAL A 198 9.13 -18.07 -4.42
CA VAL A 198 8.72 -17.17 -5.51
C VAL A 198 8.05 -15.94 -4.94
N ALA A 199 8.45 -14.76 -5.41
CA ALA A 199 7.73 -13.50 -5.26
C ALA A 199 7.08 -13.13 -6.60
N TYR A 200 5.74 -13.14 -6.64
CA TYR A 200 4.95 -12.87 -7.83
C TYR A 200 4.10 -11.61 -7.64
N LEU A 201 4.47 -10.55 -8.35
CA LEU A 201 3.76 -9.29 -8.38
C LEU A 201 2.78 -9.23 -9.55
N VAL A 202 1.54 -8.87 -9.25
CA VAL A 202 0.54 -8.53 -10.26
C VAL A 202 0.10 -7.08 -10.06
N GLY A 203 0.31 -6.26 -11.08
CA GLY A 203 -0.04 -4.84 -11.08
C GLY A 203 0.39 -4.16 -12.37
N THR A 204 -0.15 -2.99 -12.67
CA THR A 204 0.20 -2.24 -13.90
C THR A 204 0.80 -0.86 -13.57
N PRO A 205 2.13 -0.69 -13.62
CA PRO A 205 2.78 0.59 -13.31
C PRO A 205 2.18 1.80 -14.05
N ALA A 206 1.85 1.69 -15.33
CA ALA A 206 1.37 2.83 -16.12
C ALA A 206 -0.12 3.17 -15.95
N HIS A 207 -0.97 2.21 -15.57
CA HIS A 207 -2.43 2.39 -15.51
C HIS A 207 -3.03 2.27 -14.10
N CYS A 208 -2.18 2.12 -13.08
CA CYS A 208 -2.59 2.01 -11.68
C CYS A 208 -3.31 3.28 -11.19
N SER A 209 -4.61 3.17 -10.91
CA SER A 209 -5.42 4.31 -10.49
C SER A 209 -5.04 4.87 -9.11
N THR A 210 -4.45 4.03 -8.25
CA THR A 210 -4.01 4.40 -6.89
C THR A 210 -2.58 4.93 -6.86
N GLY A 211 -1.82 4.81 -7.96
CA GLY A 211 -0.41 5.18 -8.04
C GLY A 211 0.54 4.32 -7.21
N THR A 212 0.09 3.18 -6.68
CA THR A 212 0.91 2.33 -5.80
C THR A 212 1.62 1.18 -6.52
N CYS A 213 1.27 0.90 -7.78
CA CYS A 213 1.85 -0.21 -8.54
C CYS A 213 3.31 0.04 -8.95
N SER A 214 3.68 1.26 -9.38
CA SER A 214 5.08 1.56 -9.73
C SER A 214 6.01 1.46 -8.51
N PRO A 215 5.69 2.08 -7.36
CA PRO A 215 6.54 1.91 -6.17
C PRO A 215 6.61 0.47 -5.66
N ALA A 216 5.52 -0.29 -5.75
CA ALA A 216 5.52 -1.71 -5.42
C ALA A 216 6.48 -2.53 -6.31
N LEU A 217 6.51 -2.27 -7.62
CA LEU A 217 7.46 -2.91 -8.52
C LEU A 217 8.90 -2.47 -8.26
N GLU A 218 9.12 -1.18 -7.98
CA GLU A 218 10.44 -0.65 -7.64
C GLU A 218 11.01 -1.28 -6.36
N ALA A 219 10.17 -1.40 -5.31
CA ALA A 219 10.51 -2.11 -4.09
C ALA A 219 10.90 -3.56 -4.36
N LEU A 220 10.14 -4.27 -5.19
CA LEU A 220 10.44 -5.65 -5.56
C LEU A 220 11.74 -5.77 -6.35
N LEU A 221 11.99 -4.85 -7.29
CA LEU A 221 13.24 -4.81 -8.06
C LEU A 221 14.46 -4.61 -7.15
N GLN A 222 14.38 -3.67 -6.20
CA GLN A 222 15.43 -3.42 -5.22
C GLN A 222 15.76 -4.67 -4.39
N VAL A 223 14.75 -5.42 -3.97
CA VAL A 223 14.94 -6.69 -3.23
C VAL A 223 15.54 -7.76 -4.15
N SER A 224 15.10 -7.83 -5.40
CA SER A 224 15.56 -8.84 -6.36
C SER A 224 17.06 -8.74 -6.66
N GLU A 225 17.65 -7.54 -6.62
CA GLU A 225 19.09 -7.32 -6.85
C GLU A 225 19.98 -8.12 -5.90
N LYS A 226 19.48 -8.42 -4.69
CA LYS A 226 20.24 -9.15 -3.66
C LYS A 226 19.91 -10.64 -3.61
N LEU A 227 18.70 -11.03 -4.01
CA LEU A 227 18.14 -12.35 -3.73
C LEU A 227 17.81 -13.19 -4.97
N ALA A 228 18.15 -12.74 -6.17
CA ALA A 228 17.87 -13.45 -7.43
C ALA A 228 18.41 -14.90 -7.48
N ASP A 229 19.46 -15.21 -6.73
CA ASP A 229 20.00 -16.58 -6.63
C ASP A 229 19.20 -17.47 -5.67
N SER A 230 18.56 -16.87 -4.65
CA SER A 230 17.88 -17.57 -3.56
C SER A 230 16.38 -17.76 -3.80
N MET A 231 15.77 -16.90 -4.61
CA MET A 231 14.34 -16.95 -4.92
C MET A 231 14.06 -16.39 -6.33
N THR A 232 12.88 -16.68 -6.88
CA THR A 232 12.48 -16.19 -8.21
C THR A 232 11.51 -15.02 -8.08
N PHE A 233 11.67 -14.03 -8.94
CA PHE A 233 10.86 -12.80 -8.96
C PHE A 233 10.14 -12.69 -10.29
N ILE A 234 8.84 -12.45 -10.26
CA ILE A 234 7.98 -12.40 -11.44
C ILE A 234 7.07 -11.19 -11.36
N HIS A 235 6.89 -10.52 -12.50
CA HIS A 235 5.90 -9.45 -12.66
C HIS A 235 4.91 -9.84 -13.75
N ALA A 236 3.62 -9.55 -13.55
CA ALA A 236 2.61 -9.63 -14.60
C ALA A 236 1.71 -8.38 -14.60
N GLU A 237 1.46 -7.86 -15.80
CA GLU A 237 0.51 -6.77 -16.04
C GLU A 237 -0.94 -7.24 -15.83
N ILE A 238 -1.82 -6.31 -15.47
CA ILE A 238 -3.26 -6.59 -15.32
C ILE A 238 -4.07 -6.36 -16.59
N TYR A 239 -3.48 -5.78 -17.64
CA TYR A 239 -4.12 -5.55 -18.93
C TYR A 239 -3.37 -6.22 -20.07
N THR A 240 -4.07 -6.57 -21.14
CA THR A 240 -3.45 -7.15 -22.34
C THR A 240 -2.63 -6.14 -23.13
N ASP A 241 -2.90 -4.84 -23.00
CA ASP A 241 -2.21 -3.77 -23.71
C ASP A 241 -2.44 -2.40 -23.05
N ASP A 242 -1.77 -1.37 -23.60
CA ASP A 242 -1.80 0.01 -23.10
C ASP A 242 -3.19 0.69 -23.24
N THR A 243 -4.17 0.06 -23.89
CA THR A 243 -5.53 0.61 -23.90
C THR A 243 -6.22 0.44 -22.55
N ALA A 244 -5.73 -0.48 -21.71
CA ALA A 244 -6.26 -0.79 -20.40
C ALA A 244 -7.78 -1.11 -20.41
N THR A 245 -8.22 -1.85 -21.44
CA THR A 245 -9.65 -2.18 -21.64
C THR A 245 -9.98 -3.65 -21.46
N VAL A 246 -9.00 -4.55 -21.61
CA VAL A 246 -9.15 -5.99 -21.47
C VAL A 246 -8.16 -6.49 -20.43
N VAL A 247 -8.67 -7.20 -19.42
CA VAL A 247 -7.82 -7.76 -18.35
C VAL A 247 -6.90 -8.84 -18.89
N ALA A 248 -5.67 -8.89 -18.37
CA ALA A 248 -4.68 -9.89 -18.73
C ALA A 248 -5.05 -11.26 -18.14
N PRO A 249 -4.55 -12.37 -18.73
CA PRO A 249 -4.87 -13.71 -18.22
C PRO A 249 -4.34 -13.96 -16.78
N ALA A 250 -3.38 -13.18 -16.29
CA ALA A 250 -2.93 -13.21 -14.90
C ALA A 250 -4.05 -12.85 -13.91
N VAL A 251 -4.89 -11.86 -14.25
CA VAL A 251 -6.04 -11.43 -13.43
C VAL A 251 -7.08 -12.53 -13.36
N GLU A 252 -7.36 -13.18 -14.50
CA GLU A 252 -8.30 -14.29 -14.59
C GLU A 252 -7.79 -15.51 -13.81
N ALA A 253 -6.50 -15.84 -13.93
CA ALA A 253 -5.88 -16.98 -13.23
C ALA A 253 -5.93 -16.85 -11.70
N LEU A 254 -5.84 -15.64 -11.17
CA LEU A 254 -5.93 -15.34 -9.74
C LEU A 254 -7.33 -14.94 -9.28
N ASN A 255 -8.29 -14.77 -10.19
CA ASN A 255 -9.60 -14.16 -9.93
C ASN A 255 -9.49 -12.84 -9.13
N MET A 256 -8.55 -11.98 -9.54
CA MET A 256 -8.17 -10.75 -8.85
C MET A 256 -9.05 -9.57 -9.27
N THR A 257 -9.36 -8.67 -8.33
CA THR A 257 -10.22 -7.49 -8.58
C THR A 257 -9.62 -6.18 -8.10
N TYR A 258 -8.33 -6.17 -7.76
CA TYR A 258 -7.60 -5.03 -7.21
C TYR A 258 -6.12 -5.15 -7.57
N GLU A 259 -5.35 -4.07 -7.42
CA GLU A 259 -3.90 -4.06 -7.63
C GLU A 259 -3.22 -2.98 -6.76
N PRO A 260 -1.90 -3.06 -6.54
CA PRO A 260 -1.03 -4.22 -6.77
C PRO A 260 -1.25 -5.33 -5.74
N ALA A 261 -0.87 -6.56 -6.08
CA ALA A 261 -0.81 -7.70 -5.16
C ALA A 261 0.51 -8.45 -5.33
N LEU A 262 1.24 -8.64 -4.24
CA LEU A 262 2.47 -9.44 -4.18
C LEU A 262 2.19 -10.73 -3.42
N PHE A 263 2.35 -11.87 -4.10
CA PHE A 263 2.32 -13.20 -3.49
C PHE A 263 3.74 -13.65 -3.22
N ILE A 264 4.03 -14.01 -1.98
CA ILE A 264 5.31 -14.62 -1.59
C ILE A 264 5.04 -16.06 -1.19
N THR A 265 5.82 -16.98 -1.76
CA THR A 265 5.69 -18.42 -1.53
C THR A 265 6.94 -19.02 -0.89
N ASP A 266 6.79 -20.14 -0.19
CA ASP A 266 7.91 -21.00 0.17
C ASP A 266 8.44 -21.83 -1.03
N ALA A 267 9.43 -22.68 -0.79
CA ALA A 267 10.02 -23.55 -1.80
C ALA A 267 9.07 -24.64 -2.34
N GLN A 268 7.92 -24.84 -1.69
CA GLN A 268 6.87 -25.77 -2.11
C GLN A 268 5.76 -25.06 -2.91
N GLY A 269 5.87 -23.74 -3.10
CA GLY A 269 4.86 -22.93 -3.79
C GLY A 269 3.64 -22.63 -2.92
N ILE A 270 3.72 -22.79 -1.59
CA ILE A 270 2.66 -22.40 -0.67
C ILE A 270 2.80 -20.91 -0.37
N VAL A 271 1.72 -20.15 -0.51
CA VAL A 271 1.68 -18.72 -0.18
C VAL A 271 1.92 -18.54 1.31
N VAL A 272 3.02 -17.92 1.68
CA VAL A 272 3.40 -17.62 3.07
C VAL A 272 3.01 -16.20 3.48
N GLU A 273 2.90 -15.30 2.50
CA GLU A 273 2.49 -13.92 2.73
C GLU A 273 1.88 -13.30 1.47
N ARG A 274 0.99 -12.34 1.70
CA ARG A 274 0.47 -11.43 0.67
C ARG A 274 0.63 -9.98 1.11
N LEU A 275 1.25 -9.18 0.25
CA LEU A 275 1.28 -7.73 0.40
C LEU A 275 0.37 -7.12 -0.67
N ASP A 276 -0.76 -6.57 -0.23
CA ASP A 276 -1.77 -5.99 -1.10
C ASP A 276 -1.78 -4.45 -1.01
N ALA A 277 -2.11 -3.82 -2.14
CA ALA A 277 -2.41 -2.40 -2.35
C ALA A 277 -1.28 -1.38 -2.09
N VAL A 278 -0.52 -1.49 -0.99
CA VAL A 278 0.68 -0.68 -0.73
C VAL A 278 1.66 -1.50 0.08
N PHE A 279 2.94 -1.42 -0.25
CA PHE A 279 4.06 -2.00 0.49
C PHE A 279 5.36 -1.38 -0.04
N ASP A 280 6.45 -1.50 0.72
CA ASP A 280 7.78 -1.02 0.34
C ASP A 280 8.85 -2.12 0.50
N ALA A 281 10.09 -1.80 0.15
CA ALA A 281 11.19 -2.77 0.17
C ALA A 281 11.47 -3.28 1.59
N ASP A 282 11.27 -2.43 2.61
CA ASP A 282 11.51 -2.80 4.00
C ASP A 282 10.50 -3.86 4.46
N GLU A 283 9.20 -3.68 4.16
CA GLU A 283 8.20 -4.69 4.49
C GLU A 283 8.41 -6.00 3.72
N ILE A 284 8.82 -5.95 2.44
CA ILE A 284 9.18 -7.17 1.71
C ILE A 284 10.33 -7.89 2.42
N ASN A 285 11.38 -7.17 2.82
CA ASN A 285 12.52 -7.77 3.52
C ASN A 285 12.12 -8.38 4.87
N GLU A 286 11.22 -7.73 5.63
CA GLU A 286 10.69 -8.29 6.88
C GLU A 286 10.05 -9.67 6.66
N VAL A 287 9.28 -9.83 5.57
CA VAL A 287 8.69 -11.12 5.20
C VAL A 287 9.78 -12.12 4.82
N LEU A 288 10.74 -11.73 3.98
CA LEU A 288 11.80 -12.63 3.50
C LEU A 288 12.72 -13.13 4.64
N VAL A 289 12.95 -12.31 5.66
CA VAL A 289 13.67 -12.72 6.88
C VAL A 289 12.97 -13.89 7.57
N THR A 290 11.62 -13.95 7.55
CA THR A 290 10.87 -15.08 8.13
C THR A 290 11.10 -16.40 7.37
N LEU A 291 11.52 -16.32 6.10
CA LEU A 291 11.90 -17.46 5.26
C LEU A 291 13.40 -17.80 5.35
N GLY A 292 14.17 -17.07 6.16
CA GLY A 292 15.61 -17.23 6.26
C GLY A 292 16.38 -16.65 5.08
N LEU A 293 15.79 -15.70 4.34
CA LEU A 293 16.39 -15.00 3.20
C LEU A 293 16.81 -13.58 3.62
N GLN A 294 18.08 -13.22 3.44
CA GLN A 294 18.65 -11.91 3.77
C GLN A 294 19.94 -11.63 2.97
#